data_AF-A0A1U8HUD1-F1
#
_entry.id   AF-A0A1U8HUD1-F1
#
_cell.length_a   1.000
_cell.length_b   1.000
_cell.length_c   1.000
_cell.angle_alpha   90.00
_cell.angle_beta   90.00
_cell.angle_gamma   90.00
#
_symmetry.space_group_name_H-M   'P 1'
#
loop_
_entity.id
_entity.type
_entity.pdbx_description
1 polymer ?
#
loop_
_entity_poly.entity_id
_entity_poly.type
_entity_poly.pdbx_seq_one_letter_code
_entity_poly.pdbx_strand_id
1 'polypeptide(L)'
;MEGPVCQVAWGCYVLLAISIGAHCAMSSDNLACPSTSDLRTQPVAALDKEGIGPAMTSIPMIACSTSLSEHHSGGSGTNKNKQMVEQLQRYGVISSKKVVEVMETIDRALFVPDGTPAYVDSPMAIGYNATISAPHMHATCLQLLEENLQPGMHALDIGSDGREGWPEHAPYDAIHVGAAAPEIPQPLIDQLKPGGRMVIPVGKIFQDLQVVDKNLDGSVSIRSETAVRYVPLTSRDAQLKGY
;
A
#
# COMPACT_ATOMS: atom_id res chain seq x y z
N MET A 1 -8.09 -18.24 20.25
CA MET A 1 -6.76 -17.60 20.12
C MET A 1 -6.63 -17.20 18.67
N GLU A 2 -7.15 -16.02 18.32
CA GLU A 2 -7.12 -15.47 16.97
C GLU A 2 -5.96 -14.49 16.90
N GLY A 3 -4.98 -14.76 16.05
CA GLY A 3 -3.92 -13.80 15.73
C GLY A 3 -4.43 -12.72 14.75
N PRO A 4 -3.75 -11.57 14.65
CA PRO A 4 -4.14 -10.49 13.75
C PRO A 4 -3.94 -10.92 12.30
N VAL A 5 -5.05 -11.15 11.59
CA VAL A 5 -5.05 -11.54 10.17
C VAL A 5 -5.10 -10.28 9.30
N CYS A 6 -3.96 -9.98 8.65
CA CYS A 6 -3.84 -9.63 7.23
C CYS A 6 -4.75 -8.51 6.66
N GLN A 7 -4.91 -7.38 7.34
CA GLN A 7 -5.14 -6.10 6.65
C GLN A 7 -3.83 -5.51 6.09
N VAL A 8 -2.69 -5.91 6.68
CA VAL A 8 -1.40 -5.24 6.50
C VAL A 8 -0.78 -5.48 5.11
N ALA A 9 -0.97 -6.64 4.49
CA ALA A 9 -0.17 -7.01 3.30
C ALA A 9 -0.72 -6.48 1.96
N TRP A 10 -1.87 -5.83 1.94
CA TRP A 10 -2.53 -5.35 0.71
C TRP A 10 -1.99 -4.02 0.20
N GLY A 11 -1.55 -3.17 1.13
CA GLY A 11 -1.14 -1.79 0.85
C GLY A 11 0.33 -1.49 1.12
N CYS A 12 1.09 -2.40 1.75
CA CYS A 12 2.43 -2.07 2.22
C CYS A 12 3.37 -1.56 1.13
N TYR A 13 3.27 -2.04 -0.11
CA TYR A 13 4.15 -1.54 -1.18
C TYR A 13 3.84 -0.09 -1.57
N VAL A 14 2.55 0.27 -1.67
CA VAL A 14 2.10 1.63 -2.01
C VAL A 14 2.32 2.55 -0.81
N LEU A 15 1.93 2.15 0.41
CA LEU A 15 2.17 2.91 1.64
C LEU A 15 3.66 3.15 1.96
N LEU A 16 4.53 2.15 1.85
CA LEU A 16 5.97 2.36 2.08
C LEU A 16 6.60 3.23 0.98
N ALA A 17 6.10 3.10 -0.26
CA ALA A 17 6.47 3.97 -1.37
C ALA A 17 6.04 5.43 -1.13
N ILE A 18 4.85 5.61 -0.57
CA ILE A 18 4.30 6.90 -0.18
C ILE A 18 5.08 7.52 0.98
N SER A 19 5.53 6.69 1.94
CA SER A 19 6.17 7.14 3.19
C SER A 19 7.55 7.80 3.03
N ILE A 20 8.17 7.71 1.84
CA ILE A 20 9.43 8.45 1.55
C ILE A 20 9.16 9.96 1.38
N GLY A 21 7.89 10.39 1.35
CA GLY A 21 7.52 11.82 1.38
C GLY A 21 6.24 12.17 2.14
N ALA A 22 5.17 11.37 2.07
CA ALA A 22 3.88 11.73 2.67
C ALA A 22 3.62 11.02 4.00
N HIS A 23 2.81 11.64 4.87
CA HIS A 23 2.24 10.95 6.02
C HIS A 23 1.19 9.95 5.52
N CYS A 24 1.23 8.73 6.04
CA CYS A 24 0.34 7.65 5.64
C CYS A 24 -0.54 7.21 6.81
N ALA A 25 -1.82 7.01 6.53
CA ALA A 25 -2.77 6.40 7.46
C ALA A 25 -3.30 5.09 6.86
N MET A 26 -3.44 4.04 7.68
CA MET A 26 -4.06 2.77 7.32
C MET A 26 -5.42 2.63 8.04
N SER A 27 -6.52 2.59 7.28
CA SER A 27 -7.82 2.24 7.87
C SER A 27 -7.77 0.79 8.35
N SER A 28 -7.69 0.61 9.67
CA SER A 28 -7.84 -0.68 10.33
C SER A 28 -8.89 -0.51 11.42
N ASP A 29 -9.93 -1.34 11.38
CA ASP A 29 -10.69 -1.61 12.59
C ASP A 29 -9.71 -2.26 13.57
N ASN A 30 -9.18 -1.44 14.50
CA ASN A 30 -8.33 -1.80 15.63
C ASN A 30 -7.36 -2.96 15.36
N LEU A 31 -6.10 -2.70 15.03
CA LEU A 31 -4.92 -3.44 15.51
C LEU A 31 -3.62 -2.81 14.98
N ALA A 32 -2.68 -2.53 15.88
CA ALA A 32 -1.35 -2.02 15.57
C ALA A 32 -0.56 -3.00 14.68
N CYS A 33 0.14 -2.48 13.67
CA CYS A 33 1.18 -3.23 12.96
C CYS A 33 2.30 -3.61 13.96
N PRO A 34 2.74 -4.87 14.00
CA PRO A 34 3.99 -5.19 14.66
C PRO A 34 5.14 -4.56 13.86
N SER A 35 6.14 -4.08 14.59
CA SER A 35 7.33 -3.43 14.04
C SER A 35 8.09 -4.38 13.11
N THR A 36 8.90 -3.83 12.19
CA THR A 36 9.70 -4.61 11.22
C THR A 36 10.68 -5.61 11.87
N SER A 37 10.92 -5.52 13.18
CA SER A 37 11.66 -6.53 13.94
C SER A 37 10.89 -7.83 14.22
N ASP A 38 9.55 -7.81 14.15
CA ASP A 38 8.72 -8.96 14.55
C ASP A 38 8.51 -10.00 13.44
N LEU A 39 8.85 -9.68 12.18
CA LEU A 39 8.73 -10.61 11.05
C LEU A 39 9.92 -11.56 10.89
N ARG A 40 10.99 -11.41 11.69
CA ARG A 40 12.24 -12.18 11.53
C ARG A 40 12.58 -13.16 12.63
N THR A 41 11.82 -13.21 13.72
CA THR A 41 12.14 -14.10 14.84
C THR A 41 10.88 -14.62 15.52
N GLN A 42 10.40 -15.80 15.16
CA GLN A 42 9.82 -16.73 16.13
C GLN A 42 10.11 -18.19 15.75
N PRO A 43 10.93 -18.90 16.54
CA PRO A 43 10.68 -20.30 16.84
C PRO A 43 9.76 -20.44 18.07
N VAL A 44 9.02 -21.54 18.08
CA VAL A 44 8.01 -21.97 19.06
C VAL A 44 8.56 -22.06 20.50
N ALA A 45 7.93 -21.37 21.48
CA ALA A 45 7.75 -21.84 22.88
C ALA A 45 7.02 -20.79 23.75
N ALA A 46 6.29 -21.29 24.75
CA ALA A 46 5.34 -20.60 25.64
C ALA A 46 5.96 -19.95 26.90
N LEU A 47 5.10 -19.27 27.69
CA LEU A 47 5.20 -18.78 29.09
C LEU A 47 5.84 -17.38 29.25
N ASP A 48 5.43 -16.44 30.11
CA ASP A 48 4.32 -16.27 31.06
C ASP A 48 4.22 -14.77 31.48
N LYS A 49 2.98 -14.33 31.74
CA LYS A 49 2.36 -13.25 32.58
C LYS A 49 3.10 -12.01 33.19
N GLU A 50 2.22 -11.00 33.44
CA GLU A 50 2.27 -9.79 34.31
C GLU A 50 2.77 -8.49 33.61
N GLY A 51 2.19 -7.28 33.66
CA GLY A 51 1.19 -6.61 34.50
C GLY A 51 1.05 -5.11 34.08
N ILE A 52 0.21 -4.34 34.76
CA ILE A 52 -0.55 -3.12 34.33
C ILE A 52 0.17 -1.74 34.50
N GLY A 53 0.03 -0.85 33.48
CA GLY A 53 0.03 0.65 33.35
C GLY A 53 0.78 1.63 34.30
N PRO A 54 0.65 3.00 34.16
CA PRO A 54 0.25 3.85 33.01
C PRO A 54 1.14 5.13 32.76
N ALA A 55 0.77 5.90 31.72
CA ALA A 55 0.92 7.36 31.51
C ALA A 55 2.17 8.00 30.81
N MET A 56 1.84 8.74 29.73
CA MET A 56 2.44 9.95 29.12
C MET A 56 3.91 10.31 29.40
N THR A 57 4.71 10.40 28.33
CA THR A 57 5.58 11.55 28.00
C THR A 57 6.07 11.48 26.54
N SER A 58 5.85 12.57 25.78
CA SER A 58 6.62 13.08 24.64
C SER A 58 7.66 12.17 23.95
N ILE A 59 7.38 11.72 22.73
CA ILE A 59 8.39 11.13 21.83
C ILE A 59 9.01 12.25 20.98
N PRO A 60 10.35 12.40 20.92
CA PRO A 60 10.99 13.41 20.09
C PRO A 60 11.01 13.00 18.62
N MET A 61 10.86 14.00 17.75
CA MET A 61 11.16 13.94 16.32
C MET A 61 12.62 13.50 16.12
N ILE A 62 12.84 12.28 15.63
CA ILE A 62 14.14 11.86 15.14
C ILE A 62 14.21 12.23 13.66
N ALA A 63 14.92 13.33 13.39
CA ALA A 63 15.43 13.63 12.05
C ALA A 63 16.50 12.59 11.70
N CYS A 64 16.25 11.76 10.69
CA CYS A 64 17.27 10.90 10.11
C CYS A 64 18.18 11.75 9.21
N SER A 65 19.19 12.39 9.82
CA SER A 65 20.36 12.89 9.11
C SER A 65 21.45 11.83 9.18
N THR A 66 21.69 11.10 8.10
CA THR A 66 22.97 10.43 7.91
C THR A 66 23.46 10.62 6.48
N SER A 67 24.58 11.34 6.44
CA SER A 67 25.63 11.33 5.42
C SER A 67 25.70 10.06 4.58
N LEU A 68 25.80 10.27 3.27
CA LEU A 68 26.32 9.30 2.31
C LEU A 68 27.72 8.83 2.76
N SER A 69 27.83 7.58 3.19
CA SER A 69 29.10 6.86 3.25
C SER A 69 29.04 5.72 2.24
N GLU A 70 29.80 5.85 1.16
CA GLU A 70 29.94 4.85 0.10
C GLU A 70 30.58 3.59 0.68
N HIS A 71 29.79 2.54 0.87
CA HIS A 71 30.31 1.19 1.00
C HIS A 71 30.40 0.56 -0.39
N HIS A 72 31.60 0.63 -0.98
CA HIS A 72 31.99 -0.27 -2.06
C HIS A 72 32.08 -1.69 -1.50
N SER A 73 31.16 -2.55 -1.91
CA SER A 73 31.29 -4.01 -1.77
C SER A 73 31.07 -4.65 -3.13
N GLY A 74 32.17 -5.16 -3.71
CA GLY A 74 32.14 -5.98 -4.90
C GLY A 74 31.46 -7.31 -4.61
N GLY A 75 30.34 -7.55 -5.30
CA GLY A 75 29.67 -8.83 -5.40
C GLY A 75 28.73 -8.77 -6.60
N SER A 76 29.06 -9.52 -7.67
CA SER A 76 28.19 -9.69 -8.84
C SER A 76 26.98 -10.55 -8.44
N GLY A 77 26.04 -9.92 -7.74
CA GLY A 77 24.77 -10.48 -7.31
C GLY A 77 23.66 -9.55 -7.78
N THR A 78 23.07 -9.88 -8.93
CA THR A 78 21.67 -9.65 -9.26
C THR A 78 20.79 -8.94 -8.22
N ASN A 79 20.74 -7.62 -8.06
CA ASN A 79 19.61 -7.01 -7.35
C ASN A 79 18.35 -7.26 -8.21
N LYS A 80 17.65 -8.35 -7.91
CA LYS A 80 16.51 -8.85 -8.69
C LYS A 80 15.34 -7.86 -8.67
N ASN A 81 15.16 -7.13 -7.57
CA ASN A 81 14.16 -6.06 -7.48
C ASN A 81 14.46 -4.96 -8.51
N LYS A 82 15.71 -4.48 -8.55
CA LYS A 82 16.15 -3.49 -9.52
C LYS A 82 15.97 -3.98 -10.97
N GLN A 83 16.34 -5.23 -11.27
CA GLN A 83 16.13 -5.80 -12.61
C GLN A 83 14.65 -5.84 -13.02
N MET A 84 13.75 -6.19 -12.09
CA MET A 84 12.31 -6.15 -12.33
C MET A 84 11.85 -4.72 -12.66
N VAL A 85 12.30 -3.72 -11.89
CA VAL A 85 11.94 -2.31 -12.14
C VAL A 85 12.50 -1.80 -13.48
N GLU A 86 13.75 -2.14 -13.80
CA GLU A 86 14.38 -1.84 -15.10
C GLU A 86 13.60 -2.46 -16.27
N GLN A 87 13.08 -3.68 -16.12
CA GLN A 87 12.23 -4.32 -17.12
C GLN A 87 10.91 -3.58 -17.30
N LEU A 88 10.23 -3.21 -16.21
CA LEU A 88 9.00 -2.42 -16.28
C LEU A 88 9.23 -1.07 -16.98
N GLN A 89 10.34 -0.40 -16.67
CA GLN A 89 10.72 0.84 -17.36
C GLN A 89 10.99 0.61 -18.84
N ARG A 90 11.74 -0.45 -19.19
CA ARG A 90 12.07 -0.81 -20.57
C ARG A 90 10.83 -1.11 -21.42
N TYR A 91 9.80 -1.71 -20.83
CA TYR A 91 8.52 -1.97 -21.50
C TYR A 91 7.57 -0.77 -21.52
N GLY A 92 7.97 0.37 -20.95
CA GLY A 92 7.18 1.59 -20.95
C GLY A 92 6.06 1.61 -19.91
N VAL A 93 6.05 0.68 -18.95
CA VAL A 93 5.11 0.68 -17.81
C VAL A 93 5.40 1.87 -16.90
N ILE A 94 6.70 2.12 -16.63
CA ILE A 94 7.17 3.20 -15.76
C ILE A 94 7.93 4.22 -16.60
N SER A 95 7.47 5.47 -16.55
CA SER A 95 8.13 6.63 -17.13
C SER A 95 8.67 7.58 -16.06
N SER A 96 8.06 7.61 -14.87
CA SER A 96 8.48 8.49 -13.77
C SER A 96 9.77 7.99 -13.10
N LYS A 97 10.77 8.89 -13.03
CA LYS A 97 12.03 8.63 -12.31
C LYS A 97 11.80 8.44 -10.81
N LYS A 98 10.88 9.21 -10.22
CA LYS A 98 10.55 9.13 -8.80
C LYS A 98 9.93 7.77 -8.48
N VAL A 99 9.02 7.28 -9.34
CA VAL A 99 8.43 5.95 -9.17
C VAL A 99 9.48 4.85 -9.31
N VAL A 100 10.41 4.95 -10.27
CA VAL A 100 11.52 4.00 -10.39
C VAL A 100 12.37 3.95 -9.12
N GLU A 101 12.82 5.10 -8.61
CA GLU A 101 13.65 5.17 -7.40
C GLU A 101 12.95 4.53 -6.19
N VAL A 102 11.66 4.84 -6.02
CA VAL A 102 10.85 4.30 -4.92
C VAL A 102 10.69 2.79 -5.04
N MET A 103 10.36 2.27 -6.22
CA MET A 103 10.21 0.83 -6.44
C MET A 103 11.55 0.08 -6.34
N GLU A 104 12.67 0.69 -6.71
CA GLU A 104 14.00 0.10 -6.53
C GLU A 104 14.40 -0.01 -5.06
N THR A 105 14.01 0.99 -4.25
CA THR A 105 14.33 1.08 -2.81
C THR A 105 13.57 0.05 -1.98
N ILE A 106 12.33 -0.26 -2.35
CA ILE A 106 11.46 -1.16 -1.60
C ILE A 106 11.50 -2.55 -2.23
N ASP A 107 12.22 -3.46 -1.58
CA ASP A 107 12.33 -4.84 -2.07
C ASP A 107 11.01 -5.59 -1.93
N ARG A 108 10.42 -5.96 -3.07
CA ARG A 108 9.16 -6.70 -3.15
C ARG A 108 9.20 -8.05 -2.42
N ALA A 109 10.37 -8.69 -2.30
CA ALA A 109 10.50 -9.97 -1.62
C ALA A 109 10.14 -9.91 -0.12
N LEU A 110 10.15 -8.72 0.48
CA LEU A 110 9.75 -8.51 1.89
C LEU A 110 8.24 -8.68 2.12
N PHE A 111 7.43 -8.69 1.07
CA PHE A 111 5.96 -8.67 1.15
C PHE A 111 5.30 -9.95 0.61
N VAL A 112 6.10 -10.96 0.25
CA VAL A 112 5.60 -12.25 -0.23
C VAL A 112 6.17 -13.39 0.61
N PRO A 113 5.46 -14.53 0.73
CA PRO A 113 5.99 -15.70 1.42
C PRO A 113 7.30 -16.20 0.79
N ASP A 114 8.17 -16.78 1.63
CA ASP A 114 9.42 -17.38 1.17
C ASP A 114 9.18 -18.44 0.08
N GLY A 115 10.09 -18.48 -0.91
CA GLY A 115 10.01 -19.38 -2.05
C GLY A 115 9.08 -18.91 -3.18
N THR A 116 8.34 -17.82 -2.98
CA THR A 116 7.52 -17.20 -4.04
C THR A 116 8.42 -16.51 -5.08
N PRO A 117 8.09 -16.56 -6.39
CA PRO A 117 8.83 -15.84 -7.42
C PRO A 117 8.53 -14.32 -7.39
N ALA A 118 8.96 -13.64 -6.31
CA ALA A 118 8.59 -12.26 -5.95
C ALA A 118 8.69 -11.22 -7.09
N TYR A 119 9.67 -11.41 -7.98
CA TYR A 119 10.05 -10.44 -9.01
C TYR A 119 9.44 -10.72 -10.39
N VAL A 120 8.56 -11.72 -10.50
CA VAL A 120 7.78 -11.94 -11.71
C VAL A 120 6.63 -10.95 -11.74
N ASP A 121 6.40 -10.33 -12.91
CA ASP A 121 5.33 -9.36 -13.10
C ASP A 121 3.93 -10.01 -13.12
N SER A 122 3.48 -10.50 -11.97
CA SER A 122 2.17 -11.13 -11.78
C SER A 122 1.71 -11.01 -10.33
N PRO A 123 0.40 -11.09 -10.06
CA PRO A 123 -0.12 -11.15 -8.70
C PRO A 123 0.38 -12.41 -7.99
N MET A 124 0.67 -12.30 -6.69
CA MET A 124 1.13 -13.44 -5.87
C MET A 124 0.24 -13.61 -4.66
N ALA A 125 -0.11 -14.86 -4.33
CA ALA A 125 -0.89 -15.14 -3.13
C ALA A 125 -0.08 -14.85 -1.86
N ILE A 126 -0.73 -14.22 -0.87
CA ILE A 126 -0.13 -13.87 0.42
C ILE A 126 -0.89 -14.48 1.60
N GLY A 127 -1.78 -15.45 1.32
CA GLY A 127 -2.67 -16.09 2.30
C GLY A 127 -4.03 -15.39 2.40
N TYR A 128 -4.96 -15.92 3.19
CA TYR A 128 -6.24 -15.27 3.53
C TYR A 128 -7.08 -14.79 2.33
N ASN A 129 -7.06 -15.57 1.24
CA ASN A 129 -7.71 -15.24 -0.04
C ASN A 129 -7.28 -13.87 -0.60
N ALA A 130 -6.02 -13.53 -0.32
CA ALA A 130 -5.37 -12.30 -0.70
C ALA A 130 -4.26 -12.52 -1.71
N THR A 131 -4.04 -11.49 -2.53
CA THR A 131 -2.90 -11.41 -3.43
C THR A 131 -2.24 -10.05 -3.33
N ILE A 132 -0.91 -10.01 -3.32
CA ILE A 132 -0.20 -8.78 -3.65
C ILE A 132 -0.32 -8.56 -5.17
N SER A 133 -0.66 -7.33 -5.57
CA SER A 133 -0.83 -6.97 -6.98
C SER A 133 0.47 -7.13 -7.77
N ALA A 134 0.35 -7.30 -9.09
CA ALA A 134 1.50 -7.36 -9.97
C ALA A 134 2.36 -6.06 -9.87
N PRO A 135 3.70 -6.16 -9.99
CA PRO A 135 4.60 -5.02 -10.06
C PRO A 135 4.14 -3.88 -10.99
N HIS A 136 3.67 -4.18 -12.21
CA HIS A 136 3.18 -3.13 -13.11
C HIS A 136 1.99 -2.36 -12.54
N MET A 137 1.09 -3.01 -11.79
CA MET A 137 -0.06 -2.34 -11.18
C MET A 137 0.35 -1.37 -10.09
N HIS A 138 1.35 -1.73 -9.26
CA HIS A 138 1.91 -0.79 -8.29
C HIS A 138 2.52 0.42 -9.00
N ALA A 139 3.27 0.19 -10.08
CA ALA A 139 3.86 1.28 -10.86
C ALA A 139 2.79 2.21 -11.47
N THR A 140 1.73 1.63 -12.06
CA THR A 140 0.61 2.40 -12.61
C THR A 140 -0.06 3.25 -11.54
N CYS A 141 -0.43 2.67 -10.39
CA CYS A 141 -1.08 3.42 -9.30
C CYS A 141 -0.16 4.53 -8.75
N LEU A 142 1.13 4.26 -8.57
CA LEU A 142 2.10 5.25 -8.10
C LEU A 142 2.24 6.42 -9.08
N GLN A 143 2.25 6.17 -10.39
CA GLN A 143 2.29 7.24 -11.39
C GLN A 143 1.00 8.06 -11.41
N LEU A 144 -0.16 7.41 -11.30
CA LEU A 144 -1.45 8.10 -11.29
C LEU A 144 -1.61 9.03 -10.08
N LEU A 145 -1.03 8.63 -8.94
CA LEU A 145 -1.08 9.39 -7.69
C LEU A 145 0.16 10.26 -7.46
N GLU A 146 1.15 10.27 -8.36
CA GLU A 146 2.46 10.89 -8.10
C GLU A 146 2.34 12.35 -7.65
N GLU A 147 1.50 13.15 -8.31
CA GLU A 147 1.28 14.57 -7.98
C GLU A 147 0.64 14.78 -6.60
N ASN A 148 -0.11 13.78 -6.13
CA ASN A 148 -0.80 13.77 -4.83
C ASN A 148 0.01 13.03 -3.73
N LEU A 149 1.21 12.54 -4.06
CA LEU A 149 2.13 11.83 -3.17
C LEU A 149 3.45 12.57 -3.02
N GLN A 150 3.36 13.80 -2.51
CA GLN A 150 4.51 14.68 -2.28
C GLN A 150 4.84 14.83 -0.80
N PRO A 151 6.08 15.27 -0.47
CA PRO A 151 6.45 15.64 0.88
C PRO A 151 5.41 16.47 1.62
N GLY A 152 4.91 15.97 2.76
CA GLY A 152 3.91 16.64 3.58
C GLY A 152 2.44 16.45 3.18
N MET A 153 2.16 15.72 2.10
CA MET A 153 0.80 15.29 1.76
C MET A 153 0.33 14.15 2.66
N HIS A 154 -0.98 13.93 2.68
CA HIS A 154 -1.64 12.90 3.47
C HIS A 154 -2.31 11.88 2.55
N ALA A 155 -1.93 10.61 2.69
CA ALA A 155 -2.48 9.53 1.89
C ALA A 155 -3.18 8.47 2.73
N LEU A 156 -4.20 7.87 2.14
CA LEU A 156 -4.92 6.70 2.65
C LEU A 156 -4.76 5.55 1.65
N ASP A 157 -4.46 4.36 2.16
CA ASP A 157 -4.47 3.14 1.36
C ASP A 157 -5.46 2.14 1.97
N ILE A 158 -6.43 1.75 1.16
CA ILE A 158 -7.56 0.91 1.55
C ILE A 158 -7.37 -0.51 1.02
N GLY A 159 -7.51 -1.49 1.91
CA GLY A 159 -7.68 -2.89 1.56
C GLY A 159 -8.90 -3.50 2.26
N SER A 160 -9.36 -4.65 1.76
CA SER A 160 -10.40 -5.48 2.38
C SER A 160 -11.71 -4.74 2.68
N ASP A 161 -11.96 -4.36 3.94
CA ASP A 161 -13.25 -3.87 4.42
C ASP A 161 -13.33 -2.33 4.56
N GLY A 162 -12.30 -1.60 4.13
CA GLY A 162 -12.16 -0.16 4.38
C GLY A 162 -13.06 0.78 3.54
N ARG A 163 -14.30 0.38 3.24
CA ARG A 163 -15.27 1.17 2.44
C ARG A 163 -15.68 2.48 3.09
N GLU A 164 -15.62 2.53 4.43
CA GLU A 164 -15.91 3.73 5.23
C GLU A 164 -14.72 4.69 5.33
N GLY A 165 -13.56 4.34 4.75
CA GLY A 165 -12.36 5.15 4.84
C GLY A 165 -11.78 5.22 6.26
N TRP A 166 -11.21 6.36 6.62
CA TRP A 166 -10.74 6.64 7.98
C TRP A 166 -11.03 8.11 8.36
N PRO A 167 -12.26 8.43 8.77
CA PRO A 167 -12.72 9.80 8.92
C PRO A 167 -11.95 10.60 9.99
N GLU A 168 -11.44 9.94 11.04
CA GLU A 168 -10.66 10.61 12.09
C GLU A 168 -9.36 11.24 11.59
N HIS A 169 -8.83 10.75 10.46
CA HIS A 169 -7.60 11.24 9.84
C HIS A 169 -7.87 11.94 8.49
N ALA A 170 -9.12 11.98 8.04
CA ALA A 170 -9.49 12.79 6.89
C ALA A 170 -9.19 14.29 7.14
N PRO A 171 -8.95 15.08 6.07
CA PRO A 171 -9.03 14.71 4.66
C PRO A 171 -7.67 14.30 4.05
N TYR A 172 -7.72 13.64 2.88
CA TYR A 172 -6.56 13.08 2.17
C TYR A 172 -6.28 13.76 0.83
N ASP A 173 -5.00 13.94 0.50
CA ASP A 173 -4.54 14.35 -0.82
C ASP A 173 -4.60 13.19 -1.81
N ALA A 174 -4.36 11.96 -1.34
CA ALA A 174 -4.39 10.75 -2.14
C ALA A 174 -5.16 9.63 -1.43
N ILE A 175 -6.00 8.89 -2.16
CA ILE A 175 -6.59 7.63 -1.70
C ILE A 175 -6.29 6.54 -2.73
N HIS A 176 -5.65 5.46 -2.30
CA HIS A 176 -5.52 4.25 -3.10
C HIS A 176 -6.46 3.19 -2.54
N VAL A 177 -7.12 2.44 -3.42
CA VAL A 177 -7.95 1.30 -3.02
C VAL A 177 -7.41 0.05 -3.71
N GLY A 178 -6.80 -0.83 -2.93
CA GLY A 178 -6.16 -2.07 -3.38
C GLY A 178 -7.12 -3.24 -3.61
N ALA A 179 -8.42 -2.99 -3.73
CA ALA A 179 -9.45 -4.01 -3.98
C ALA A 179 -10.63 -3.42 -4.78
N ALA A 180 -11.29 -4.24 -5.58
CA ALA A 180 -12.39 -3.81 -6.44
C ALA A 180 -13.68 -3.58 -5.68
N ALA A 181 -14.18 -2.35 -5.71
CA ALA A 181 -15.49 -2.01 -5.20
C ALA A 181 -16.57 -2.21 -6.28
N PRO A 182 -17.79 -2.64 -5.92
CA PRO A 182 -18.88 -2.75 -6.90
C PRO A 182 -19.29 -1.37 -7.48
N GLU A 183 -19.13 -0.33 -6.69
CA GLU A 183 -19.30 1.09 -7.01
C GLU A 183 -18.34 1.91 -6.16
N ILE A 184 -18.05 3.16 -6.55
CA ILE A 184 -17.13 4.02 -5.79
C ILE A 184 -17.78 4.37 -4.44
N PRO A 185 -17.15 4.05 -3.29
CA PRO A 185 -17.72 4.39 -1.99
C PRO A 185 -17.74 5.90 -1.76
N GLN A 186 -18.92 6.46 -1.51
CA GLN A 186 -19.10 7.88 -1.22
C GLN A 186 -18.25 8.38 -0.03
N PRO A 187 -18.10 7.63 1.09
CA PRO A 187 -17.24 8.06 2.19
C PRO A 187 -15.80 8.38 1.77
N LEU A 188 -15.25 7.66 0.78
CA LEU A 188 -13.90 7.92 0.27
C LEU A 188 -13.84 9.21 -0.55
N ILE A 189 -14.87 9.51 -1.35
CA ILE A 189 -14.99 10.79 -2.07
C ILE A 189 -15.10 11.96 -1.09
N ASP A 190 -15.86 11.79 -0.01
CA ASP A 190 -16.07 12.83 1.00
C ASP A 190 -14.77 13.15 1.75
N GLN A 191 -13.94 12.12 1.99
CA GLN A 191 -12.65 12.24 2.67
C GLN A 191 -11.51 12.77 1.78
N LEU A 192 -11.71 12.91 0.45
CA LEU A 192 -10.74 13.61 -0.40
C LEU A 192 -10.75 15.13 -0.12
N LYS A 193 -9.56 15.73 -0.08
CA LYS A 193 -9.36 17.18 -0.14
C LYS A 193 -9.79 17.73 -1.50
N PRO A 194 -10.20 19.00 -1.61
CA PRO A 194 -10.17 19.71 -2.89
C PRO A 194 -8.76 19.66 -3.49
N GLY A 195 -8.64 19.25 -4.75
CA GLY A 195 -7.38 18.92 -5.42
C GLY A 195 -6.86 17.49 -5.17
N GLY A 196 -7.54 16.71 -4.34
CA GLY A 196 -7.17 15.33 -4.04
C GLY A 196 -7.58 14.35 -5.13
N ARG A 197 -6.88 13.21 -5.20
CA ARG A 197 -7.12 12.13 -6.16
C ARG A 197 -7.31 10.80 -5.47
N MET A 198 -8.24 10.00 -5.99
CA MET A 198 -8.39 8.59 -5.64
C MET A 198 -8.15 7.70 -6.87
N VAL A 199 -7.50 6.56 -6.65
CA VAL A 199 -7.36 5.47 -7.64
C VAL A 199 -8.01 4.21 -7.07
N ILE A 200 -9.01 3.69 -7.77
CA ILE A 200 -9.86 2.60 -7.29
C ILE A 200 -10.28 1.67 -8.45
N PRO A 201 -10.15 0.34 -8.32
CA PRO A 201 -10.79 -0.61 -9.22
C PRO A 201 -12.29 -0.65 -8.96
N VAL A 202 -13.11 -0.50 -10.01
CA VAL A 202 -14.57 -0.46 -9.91
C VAL A 202 -15.19 -1.49 -10.84
N GLY A 203 -16.04 -2.35 -10.28
CA GLY A 203 -16.81 -3.36 -11.00
C GLY A 203 -16.88 -4.71 -10.28
N LYS A 204 -17.78 -5.58 -10.74
CA LYS A 204 -17.98 -6.92 -10.16
C LYS A 204 -17.29 -8.01 -11.01
N ILE A 205 -17.70 -8.15 -12.26
CA ILE A 205 -17.20 -9.17 -13.19
C ILE A 205 -16.15 -8.56 -14.13
N PHE A 206 -16.50 -7.44 -14.75
CA PHE A 206 -15.58 -6.58 -15.47
C PHE A 206 -15.26 -5.40 -14.56
N GLN A 207 -13.98 -5.10 -14.41
CA GLN A 207 -13.48 -4.06 -13.54
C GLN A 207 -12.61 -3.10 -14.35
N ASP A 208 -12.80 -1.81 -14.13
CA ASP A 208 -11.91 -0.78 -14.63
C ASP A 208 -11.18 -0.13 -13.46
N LEU A 209 -9.89 0.14 -13.62
CA LEU A 209 -9.19 1.05 -12.74
C LEU A 209 -9.67 2.46 -13.04
N GLN A 210 -10.31 3.10 -12.08
CA GLN A 210 -10.83 4.44 -12.21
C GLN A 210 -10.01 5.43 -11.41
N VAL A 211 -9.88 6.63 -11.97
CA VAL A 211 -9.30 7.79 -11.30
C VAL A 211 -10.40 8.78 -11.01
N VAL A 212 -10.49 9.16 -9.73
CA VAL A 212 -11.47 10.12 -9.22
C VAL A 212 -10.72 11.35 -8.75
N ASP A 213 -10.93 12.48 -9.40
CA ASP A 213 -10.35 13.76 -9.02
C ASP A 213 -11.42 14.64 -8.39
N LYS A 214 -11.14 15.16 -7.19
CA LYS A 214 -11.97 16.18 -6.54
C LYS A 214 -11.42 17.55 -6.89
N ASN A 215 -12.12 18.29 -7.72
CA ASN A 215 -11.72 19.62 -8.15
C ASN A 215 -11.69 20.60 -6.98
N LEU A 216 -10.99 21.73 -7.16
CA LEU A 216 -10.88 22.76 -6.12
C LEU A 216 -12.22 23.37 -5.72
N ASP A 217 -13.21 23.36 -6.62
CA ASP A 217 -14.58 23.81 -6.35
C ASP A 217 -15.45 22.74 -5.66
N GLY A 218 -14.88 21.56 -5.36
CA GLY A 218 -15.56 20.43 -4.75
C GLY A 218 -16.29 19.51 -5.73
N SER A 219 -16.38 19.85 -7.02
CA SER A 219 -16.94 18.95 -8.04
C SER A 219 -16.04 17.73 -8.26
N VAL A 220 -16.62 16.61 -8.69
CA VAL A 220 -15.91 15.34 -8.86
C VAL A 220 -15.88 14.97 -10.33
N SER A 221 -14.70 14.61 -10.84
CA SER A 221 -14.51 14.04 -12.17
C SER A 221 -13.98 12.62 -12.08
N ILE A 222 -14.49 11.74 -12.93
CA ILE A 222 -14.18 10.30 -12.91
C ILE A 222 -13.80 9.88 -14.32
N ARG A 223 -12.70 9.15 -14.47
CA ARG A 223 -12.29 8.52 -15.73
C ARG A 223 -11.86 7.08 -15.51
N SER A 224 -12.14 6.21 -16.48
CA SER A 224 -11.53 4.88 -16.54
C SER A 224 -10.15 4.99 -17.17
N GLU A 225 -9.16 4.39 -16.53
CA GLU A 225 -7.77 4.33 -17.00
C GLU A 225 -7.54 3.07 -17.84
N THR A 226 -7.83 1.89 -17.28
CA THR A 226 -7.62 0.60 -17.95
C THR A 226 -8.45 -0.51 -17.31
N ALA A 227 -8.72 -1.57 -18.05
CA ALA A 227 -9.36 -2.77 -17.51
C ALA A 227 -8.40 -3.52 -16.58
N VAL A 228 -8.89 -3.99 -15.44
CA VAL A 228 -8.09 -4.66 -14.41
C VAL A 228 -8.80 -5.87 -13.81
N ARG A 229 -8.08 -6.60 -12.97
CA ARG A 229 -8.66 -7.65 -12.12
C ARG A 229 -8.03 -7.59 -10.73
N TYR A 230 -8.83 -7.14 -9.78
CA TYR A 230 -8.55 -7.10 -8.36
C TYR A 230 -9.48 -8.05 -7.62
N VAL A 231 -9.07 -8.43 -6.42
CA VAL A 231 -10.00 -9.09 -5.50
C VAL A 231 -11.13 -8.11 -5.11
N PRO A 232 -12.31 -8.62 -4.73
CA PRO A 232 -13.38 -7.82 -4.14
C PRO A 232 -12.96 -7.05 -2.88
N LEU A 233 -13.35 -5.78 -2.81
CA LEU A 233 -13.41 -4.97 -1.58
C LEU A 233 -14.68 -5.41 -0.81
N THR A 234 -14.50 -6.28 0.18
CA THR A 234 -15.59 -7.01 0.84
C THR A 234 -15.37 -7.10 2.34
N SER A 235 -16.38 -7.60 3.06
CA SER A 235 -16.23 -7.84 4.49
C SER A 235 -15.11 -8.81 4.81
N ARG A 236 -14.48 -8.66 5.97
CA ARG A 236 -13.48 -9.62 6.47
C ARG A 236 -14.01 -11.06 6.41
N ASP A 237 -15.25 -11.27 6.85
CA ASP A 237 -15.88 -12.60 6.89
C ASP A 237 -16.07 -13.20 5.50
N ALA A 238 -16.49 -12.40 4.53
CA ALA A 238 -16.61 -12.82 3.14
C ALA A 238 -15.23 -13.19 2.58
N GLN A 239 -14.22 -12.33 2.76
CA GLN A 239 -12.87 -12.61 2.28
C GLN A 239 -12.32 -13.93 2.85
N LEU A 240 -12.47 -14.17 4.16
CA LEU A 240 -11.99 -15.41 4.79
C LEU A 240 -12.72 -16.66 4.32
N LYS A 241 -13.96 -16.52 3.83
CA LYS A 241 -14.74 -17.61 3.21
C LYS A 241 -14.45 -17.83 1.73
N GLY A 242 -13.59 -16.99 1.13
CA GLY A 242 -13.30 -17.03 -0.30
C GLY A 242 -14.37 -16.32 -1.13
N TYR A 243 -14.89 -15.22 -0.57
CA TYR A 243 -15.95 -14.33 -1.05
C TYR A 243 -17.36 -14.73 -0.63
#